data_AF-A0A359KPK5-F1
#
_entry.id   AF-A0A359KPK5-F1
#
_cell.length_a   1.000
_cell.length_b   1.000
_cell.length_c   1.000
_cell.angle_alpha   90.00
_cell.angle_beta   90.00
_cell.angle_gamma   90.00
#
_symmetry.space_group_name_H-M   'P 1'
#
loop_
_entity.id
_entity.type
_entity.pdbx_description
1 polymer ?
#
loop_
_entity_poly.entity_id
_entity_poly.type
_entity_poly.pdbx_seq_one_letter_code
_entity_poly.pdbx_strand_id
1 'polypeptide(L)'
;MIEEFTVEDLQYLYVVVPSDEAEGTENLTAAEMSDKQFREWIVGKSEWHGIQVLPTFGKLELETRVKMVNRLVRRGIRIHLAPRL
;
A
#
# COMPACT_ATOMS: atom_id res chain seq x y z
N MET A 1 2.36 20.62 6.97
CA MET A 1 3.25 19.49 6.66
C MET A 1 2.39 18.30 6.33
N ILE A 2 2.74 17.50 5.33
CA ILE A 2 2.06 16.24 5.07
C ILE A 2 2.62 15.24 6.08
N GLU A 3 1.77 14.67 6.92
CA GLU A 3 2.17 13.64 7.88
C GLU A 3 2.54 12.36 7.10
N GLU A 4 3.75 11.87 7.34
CA GLU A 4 4.25 10.65 6.70
C GLU A 4 3.84 9.43 7.51
N PHE A 5 3.57 8.34 6.81
CA PHE A 5 3.18 7.07 7.39
C PHE A 5 4.38 6.40 8.06
N THR A 6 4.12 5.68 9.13
CA THR A 6 5.03 4.80 9.85
C THR A 6 4.76 3.32 9.53
N VAL A 7 5.59 2.42 10.04
CA VAL A 7 5.35 0.97 9.91
C VAL A 7 4.08 0.55 10.63
N GLU A 8 3.80 1.16 11.80
CA GLU A 8 2.57 0.91 12.56
C GLU A 8 1.33 1.30 11.75
N ASP A 9 1.40 2.37 10.97
CA ASP A 9 0.27 2.85 10.17
C ASP A 9 -0.15 1.85 9.10
N LEU A 10 0.73 0.95 8.66
CA LEU A 10 0.38 -0.10 7.70
C LEU A 10 -0.68 -1.07 8.26
N GLN A 11 -0.77 -1.22 9.58
CA GLN A 11 -1.79 -2.04 10.26
C GLN A 11 -3.18 -1.40 10.20
N TYR A 12 -3.28 -0.13 9.83
CA TYR A 12 -4.55 0.61 9.75
C TYR A 12 -4.88 1.01 8.31
N LEU A 13 -4.02 0.65 7.35
CA LEU A 13 -4.22 0.94 5.93
C LEU A 13 -4.92 -0.23 5.25
N TYR A 14 -6.25 -0.23 5.29
CA TYR A 14 -7.08 -1.27 4.66
C TYR A 14 -7.26 -1.04 3.16
N VAL A 15 -7.18 -2.13 2.40
CA VAL A 15 -7.34 -2.13 0.95
C VAL A 15 -8.02 -3.43 0.52
N VAL A 16 -8.95 -3.31 -0.42
CA VAL A 16 -9.53 -4.46 -1.11
C VAL A 16 -8.61 -4.89 -2.24
N VAL A 17 -8.14 -6.13 -2.20
CA VAL A 17 -7.21 -6.73 -3.17
C VAL A 17 -7.75 -8.06 -3.67
N PRO A 18 -7.35 -8.54 -4.88
CA PRO A 18 -7.65 -9.90 -5.30
C PRO A 18 -7.08 -10.93 -4.31
N SER A 19 -7.86 -11.98 -4.03
CA SER A 19 -7.38 -13.05 -3.15
C SER A 19 -6.29 -13.87 -3.82
N ASP A 20 -5.24 -14.22 -3.07
CA ASP A 20 -4.19 -15.11 -3.56
C ASP A 20 -4.59 -16.60 -3.45
N GLU A 21 -5.59 -16.96 -2.63
CA GLU A 21 -5.98 -18.35 -2.35
C GLU A 21 -7.32 -18.75 -2.96
N ALA A 22 -8.25 -17.80 -3.14
CA ALA A 22 -9.61 -18.06 -3.59
C ALA A 22 -10.02 -17.16 -4.76
N GLU A 23 -11.12 -17.50 -5.43
CA GLU A 23 -11.74 -16.61 -6.41
C GLU A 23 -12.39 -15.42 -5.69
N GLY A 24 -12.13 -14.19 -6.17
CA GLY A 24 -12.72 -12.96 -5.64
C GLY A 24 -11.70 -12.00 -5.03
N THR A 25 -12.16 -11.23 -4.04
CA THR A 25 -11.38 -10.18 -3.37
C THR A 25 -11.43 -10.32 -1.86
N GLU A 26 -10.38 -9.87 -1.18
CA GLU A 26 -10.28 -9.80 0.27
C GLU A 26 -9.92 -8.39 0.74
N ASN A 27 -10.28 -8.05 1.98
CA ASN A 27 -9.93 -6.77 2.59
C ASN A 27 -8.82 -6.99 3.61
N LEU A 28 -7.62 -6.53 3.28
CA LEU A 28 -6.42 -6.72 4.08
C LEU A 28 -5.79 -5.37 4.42
N THR A 29 -5.06 -5.33 5.54
CA THR A 29 -4.15 -4.22 5.81
C THR A 29 -2.93 -4.29 4.90
N ALA A 30 -2.30 -3.15 4.64
CA ALA A 30 -1.05 -3.09 3.87
C ALA A 30 0.10 -3.89 4.53
N ALA A 31 -0.01 -4.21 5.82
CA ALA A 31 0.93 -5.10 6.51
C ALA A 31 0.65 -6.59 6.25
N GLU A 32 -0.61 -7.00 6.11
CA GLU A 32 -1.03 -8.39 5.91
C GLU A 32 -0.91 -8.87 4.46
N MET A 33 -0.94 -7.95 3.49
CA MET A 33 -0.83 -8.30 2.07
C MET A 33 0.40 -9.15 1.76
N SER A 34 0.27 -10.06 0.80
CA SER A 34 1.42 -10.63 0.12
C SER A 34 2.22 -9.56 -0.63
N ASP A 35 3.49 -9.83 -0.93
CA ASP A 35 4.31 -8.89 -1.71
C ASP A 35 3.75 -8.66 -3.12
N LYS A 36 3.04 -9.64 -3.68
CA LYS A 36 2.35 -9.52 -4.96
C LYS A 36 1.17 -8.56 -4.84
N GLN A 37 0.27 -8.80 -3.89
CA GLN A 37 -0.90 -7.94 -3.64
C GLN A 37 -0.49 -6.49 -3.37
N PHE A 38 0.51 -6.27 -2.51
CA PHE A 38 1.00 -4.93 -2.22
C PHE A 38 1.56 -4.24 -3.47
N ARG A 39 2.32 -4.96 -4.29
CA ARG A 39 2.93 -4.44 -5.52
C ARG A 39 1.87 -4.06 -6.56
N GLU A 40 0.89 -4.93 -6.78
CA GLU A 40 -0.21 -4.67 -7.70
C GLU A 40 -1.02 -3.45 -7.26
N TRP A 41 -1.35 -3.38 -5.97
CA TRP A 41 -2.07 -2.24 -5.40
C TRP A 41 -1.29 -0.93 -5.54
N ILE A 42 -0.02 -0.89 -5.09
CA ILE A 42 0.74 0.36 -5.08
C ILE A 42 1.02 0.85 -6.50
N VAL A 43 1.29 -0.05 -7.46
CA VAL A 43 1.47 0.30 -8.87
C VAL A 43 0.16 0.81 -9.44
N GLY A 44 -0.95 0.09 -9.29
CA GLY A 44 -2.25 0.51 -9.80
C GLY A 44 -2.71 1.85 -9.22
N LYS A 45 -2.50 2.08 -7.91
CA LYS A 45 -2.78 3.37 -7.26
C LYS A 45 -1.91 4.49 -7.84
N SER A 46 -0.64 4.21 -8.10
CA SER A 46 0.29 5.19 -8.68
C SER A 46 -0.10 5.57 -10.10
N GLU A 47 -0.40 4.58 -10.94
CA GLU A 47 -0.81 4.76 -12.34
C GLU A 47 -2.12 5.55 -12.46
N TRP A 48 -3.09 5.24 -11.60
CA TRP A 48 -4.35 5.99 -11.51
C TRP A 48 -4.13 7.50 -11.27
N HIS A 49 -3.05 7.85 -10.58
CA HIS A 49 -2.67 9.24 -10.29
C HIS A 49 -1.57 9.78 -11.22
N GLY A 50 -1.26 9.07 -12.32
CA GLY A 50 -0.26 9.51 -13.31
C GLY A 50 1.19 9.47 -12.81
N ILE A 51 1.48 8.69 -11.76
CA ILE A 51 2.81 8.53 -11.19
C ILE A 51 3.39 7.19 -11.61
N GLN A 52 4.53 7.23 -12.29
CA GLN A 52 5.28 6.01 -12.56
C GLN A 52 6.01 5.53 -11.29
N VAL A 53 5.64 4.35 -10.81
CA VAL A 53 6.36 3.60 -9.77
C VAL A 53 6.90 2.34 -10.42
N LEU A 54 8.22 2.15 -10.33
CA LEU A 54 8.84 0.91 -10.77
C LEU A 54 8.60 -0.15 -9.69
N PRO A 55 7.98 -1.29 -10.03
CA PRO A 55 7.83 -2.38 -9.09
C PRO A 55 9.21 -2.87 -8.65
N THR A 56 9.51 -2.78 -7.37
CA THR A 56 10.70 -3.42 -6.78
C THR A 56 10.51 -4.94 -6.84
N PHE A 57 11.50 -5.65 -7.37
CA PHE A 57 11.53 -7.11 -7.38
C PHE A 57 12.08 -7.64 -6.05
N GLY A 58 11.60 -8.83 -5.64
CA GLY A 58 12.00 -9.47 -4.37
C GLY A 58 11.06 -9.18 -3.20
N LYS A 59 11.55 -9.48 -1.99
CA LYS A 59 10.77 -9.38 -0.76
C LYS A 59 10.52 -7.93 -0.36
N LEU A 60 9.28 -7.57 -0.04
CA LEU A 60 8.90 -6.22 0.40
C LEU A 60 8.68 -6.16 1.91
N GLU A 61 9.77 -5.97 2.65
CA GLU A 61 9.70 -5.68 4.09
C GLU A 61 8.84 -4.44 4.38
N LEU A 62 8.26 -4.37 5.59
CA LEU A 62 7.32 -3.31 5.97
C LEU A 62 7.91 -1.91 5.81
N GLU A 63 9.19 -1.70 6.09
CA GLU A 63 9.87 -0.40 5.90
C GLU A 63 9.90 0.01 4.42
N THR A 64 10.03 -0.96 3.52
CA THR A 64 9.99 -0.70 2.07
C THR A 64 8.58 -0.32 1.65
N ARG A 65 7.56 -1.04 2.16
CA ARG A 65 6.15 -0.71 1.93
C ARG A 65 5.83 0.73 2.37
N VAL A 66 6.25 1.13 3.57
CA VAL A 66 6.12 2.50 4.07
C VAL A 66 6.77 3.52 3.14
N LYS A 67 8.02 3.27 2.70
CA LYS A 67 8.71 4.19 1.78
C LYS A 67 7.94 4.37 0.47
N MET A 68 7.33 3.31 -0.05
CA MET A 68 6.52 3.37 -1.27
C MET A 68 5.23 4.16 -1.05
N VAL A 69 4.52 3.92 0.06
CA VAL A 69 3.32 4.70 0.44
C VAL A 69 3.67 6.18 0.60
N ASN A 70 4.73 6.50 1.36
CA ASN A 70 5.17 7.88 1.58
C ASN A 70 5.60 8.58 0.30
N ARG A 71 6.12 7.85 -0.70
CA ARG A 71 6.39 8.43 -2.02
C ARG A 71 5.11 8.98 -2.67
N LEU A 72 3.98 8.28 -2.54
CA LEU A 72 2.70 8.75 -3.08
C LEU A 72 2.15 9.93 -2.29
N VAL A 73 2.21 9.86 -0.97
CA VAL A 73 1.76 10.91 -0.06
C VAL A 73 2.52 12.23 -0.29
N ARG A 74 3.85 12.16 -0.46
CA ARG A 74 4.69 13.32 -0.83
C ARG A 74 4.33 13.94 -2.18
N ARG A 75 3.69 13.18 -3.08
CA ARG A 75 3.16 13.69 -4.36
C ARG A 75 1.73 14.22 -4.23
N GLY A 76 1.20 14.34 -3.02
CA GLY A 76 -0.13 14.87 -2.74
C GLY A 76 -1.26 13.83 -2.87
N ILE A 77 -0.94 12.55 -3.00
CA ILE A 77 -1.96 11.50 -3.00
C ILE A 77 -2.48 11.31 -1.59
N ARG A 78 -3.80 11.40 -1.44
CA ARG A 78 -4.48 11.12 -0.18
C ARG A 78 -4.67 9.62 -0.01
N ILE A 79 -4.18 9.13 1.13
CA ILE A 79 -4.33 7.74 1.60
C ILE A 79 -4.94 7.84 3.00
N HIS A 80 -5.98 7.06 3.26
CA HIS A 80 -6.74 7.12 4.50
C HIS A 80 -6.46 5.90 5.36
N LEU A 81 -6.30 6.13 6.66
CA LEU A 81 -6.20 5.09 7.68
C LEU A 81 -7.57 4.84 8.29
N ALA A 82 -7.80 3.59 8.70
CA ALA A 82 -8.88 3.27 9.63
C ALA A 82 -8.62 3.92 11.01
N PRO A 83 -9.66 4.13 11.83
CA PRO A 83 -9.49 4.63 13.20
C PRO A 83 -8.60 3.73 14.05
N ARG A 84 -7.68 4.32 14.82
CA ARG A 84 -6.94 3.62 15.88
C ARG A 84 -7.83 3.60 17.12
N LEU A 85 -8.27 2.41 17.53
CA LEU A 85 -9.05 2.23 18.76
C LEU A 85 -8.13 2.07 19.97
#